data_AF-A0A7X3WG99-F1
#
_entry.id   AF-A0A7X3WG99-F1
#
_cell.length_a   1.000
_cell.length_b   1.000
_cell.length_c   1.000
_cell.angle_alpha   90.00
_cell.angle_beta   90.00
_cell.angle_gamma   90.00
#
_symmetry.space_group_name_H-M   'P 1'
#
loop_
_entity.id
_entity.type
_entity.pdbx_description
1 polymer ?
#
loop_
_entity_poly.entity_id
_entity_poly.type
_entity_poly.pdbx_seq_one_letter_code
_entity_poly.pdbx_strand_id
1 'polypeptide(L)' 'YEVMQMSVNWEYATEDTELSEGDEVALIPPVTGGKNV' A
#
# COMPACT_ATOMS: atom_id res chain seq x y z
N TYR A 1 -7.96 3.32 14.63
CA TYR A 1 -8.40 2.44 13.54
C TYR A 1 -7.16 2.00 12.79
N GLU A 2 -7.06 0.71 12.53
CA GLU A 2 -5.97 0.13 11.73
C GLU A 2 -6.17 0.54 10.26
N VAL A 3 -5.13 1.14 9.66
CA VAL A 3 -5.21 1.69 8.30
C VAL A 3 -4.65 0.64 7.32
N MET A 4 -5.45 0.31 6.30
CA MET A 4 -5.02 -0.56 5.21
C MET A 4 -3.99 0.19 4.37
N GLN A 5 -2.92 -0.50 3.95
CA GLN A 5 -1.88 0.06 3.09
C GLN A 5 -1.92 -0.62 1.73
N MET A 6 -1.34 0.01 0.71
CA MET A 6 -1.25 -0.56 -0.63
C MET A 6 0.13 -0.31 -1.24
N SER A 7 0.49 -1.13 -2.21
CA SER A 7 1.67 -0.90 -3.04
C SER A 7 1.35 -1.06 -4.52
N VAL A 8 2.03 -0.28 -5.34
CA VAL A 8 2.06 -0.40 -6.81
C VAL A 8 3.52 -0.64 -7.21
N ASN A 9 3.77 -1.69 -7.99
CA ASN A 9 5.13 -2.02 -8.48
C ASN A 9 6.20 -2.00 -7.37
N TRP A 10 5.91 -2.67 -6.24
CA TRP A 10 6.81 -2.80 -5.07
C TRP A 10 7.06 -1.52 -4.27
N GLU A 11 6.38 -0.43 -4.58
CA GLU A 11 6.44 0.83 -3.84
C GLU A 11 5.13 1.13 -3.12
N TYR A 12 5.21 1.70 -1.91
CA TYR A 12 4.01 2.13 -1.18
C TYR A 12 3.26 3.21 -1.97
N ALA A 13 1.96 3.01 -2.13
CA ALA A 13 1.10 3.89 -2.90
C ALA A 13 0.02 4.53 -2.00
N THR A 14 -0.49 5.66 -2.48
CA THR A 14 -1.58 6.40 -1.84
C THR A 14 -2.87 6.17 -2.61
N GLU A 15 -3.99 6.63 -2.05
CA GLU A 15 -5.30 6.56 -2.73
C GLU A 15 -5.35 7.37 -4.03
N ASP A 16 -4.46 8.34 -4.20
CA ASP A 16 -4.36 9.19 -5.39
C ASP A 16 -3.37 8.66 -6.45
N THR A 17 -2.76 7.49 -6.22
CA THR A 17 -1.82 6.91 -7.19
C THR A 17 -2.56 6.44 -8.44
N GLU A 18 -2.25 7.03 -9.60
CA GLU A 18 -2.81 6.60 -10.89
C GLU A 18 -2.26 5.23 -11.30
N LEU A 19 -3.16 4.34 -11.75
CA LEU A 19 -2.81 3.00 -12.23
C LEU A 19 -2.75 2.96 -13.75
N SER A 20 -1.78 2.21 -14.26
CA SER A 20 -1.64 1.88 -15.67
C SER A 20 -1.89 0.39 -15.92
N GLU A 21 -2.18 0.04 -17.18
CA GLU A 21 -2.32 -1.36 -17.56
C GLU A 21 -1.01 -2.12 -17.31
N GLY A 22 -1.13 -3.25 -16.59
CA GLY A 22 0.01 -4.10 -16.25
C GLY A 22 0.64 -3.82 -14.89
N ASP A 23 0.19 -2.80 -14.15
CA ASP A 23 0.69 -2.52 -12.80
C ASP A 23 0.34 -3.62 -11.80
N GLU A 24 1.33 -3.98 -10.97
CA GLU A 24 1.15 -4.93 -9.88
C GLU A 24 0.63 -4.20 -8.64
N VAL A 25 -0.54 -4.60 -8.14
CA VAL A 25 -1.14 -4.02 -6.93
C VAL A 25 -1.16 -5.04 -5.81
N ALA A 26 -0.69 -4.66 -4.62
CA ALA A 26 -0.83 -5.47 -3.41
C ALA A 26 -1.60 -4.70 -2.33
N LEU A 27 -2.54 -5.38 -1.69
CA LEU A 27 -3.23 -4.90 -0.49
C LEU A 27 -2.48 -5.43 0.73
N ILE A 28 -2.01 -4.51 1.55
CA ILE A 28 -1.24 -4.80 2.74
C ILE A 28 -2.19 -4.66 3.93
N PRO A 29 -2.56 -5.78 4.58
CA PRO A 29 -3.43 -5.72 5.74
C PRO A 29 -2.72 -4.91 6.84
N PRO A 30 -3.49 -4.28 7.73
CA PRO A 30 -2.90 -3.60 8.86
C PRO A 30 -2.08 -4.58 9.69
N VAL A 31 -0.87 -4.16 10.07
CA VAL A 31 0.03 -4.95 10.91
C VAL A 31 0.24 -4.24 12.24
N THR A 32 0.01 -4.96 13.34
CA THR A 32 0.35 -4.50 14.69
C THR A 32 1.87 -4.59 14.88
N GLY A 33 2.60 -3.48 14.70
CA GLY A 33 4.04 -3.44 15.01
C GLY A 33 4.86 -2.32 14.37
N GLY A 34 4.37 -1.69 13.30
CA GLY A 34 5.13 -0.71 12.50
C GLY A 34 5.07 0.74 12.98
N LYS A 35 4.85 1.00 14.27
CA LYS A 35 4.84 2.38 14.82
C LYS A 35 6.19 2.67 15.47
N ASN A 36 6.99 3.49 14.79
CA ASN A 36 8.32 4.05 15.12
C ASN A 36 9.52 3.35 14.47
N VAL A 37 9.94 3.85 13.30
CA VAL A 37 11.34 4.13 12.95
C VAL A 37 11.43 5.48 12.26
#